data_AF-D7KNP2-F1
#
_entry.id   AF-D7KNP2-F1
#
_cell.length_a   1.000
_cell.length_b   1.000
_cell.length_c   1.000
_cell.angle_alpha   90.00
_cell.angle_beta   90.00
_cell.angle_gamma   90.00
#
_symmetry.space_group_name_H-M   'P 1'
#
loop_
_entity.id
_entity.type
_entity.pdbx_description
1 polymer ?
#
loop_
_entity_poly.entity_id
_entity_poly.type
_entity_poly.pdbx_seq_one_letter_code
_entity_poly.pdbx_strand_id
1 'polypeptide(L)'
;MVVERSPGDNAGHFIVRMASLEMLRLRIDMENDGGFLIDAPSLELLEIREYLGGFCGIEHSMPKIEAANVYVTCSHTEQILSSLTSIKQLGLCLATSKVIIITSSL
;
A
#
# COMPACT_ATOMS: atom_id res chain seq x y z
N MET A 1 12.54 2.24 -8.38
CA MET A 1 13.19 1.84 -7.10
C MET A 1 12.53 0.58 -6.57
N VAL A 2 13.30 -0.30 -5.93
CA VAL A 2 12.76 -1.45 -5.19
C VAL A 2 13.16 -1.27 -3.72
N VAL A 3 12.19 -1.39 -2.81
CA VAL A 3 12.42 -1.45 -1.36
C VAL A 3 11.95 -2.81 -0.90
N GLU A 4 12.86 -3.55 -0.28
CA GLU A 4 12.62 -4.90 0.19
C GLU A 4 13.10 -5.01 1.63
N ARG A 5 12.21 -5.48 2.50
CA ARG A 5 12.56 -5.82 3.88
C ARG A 5 12.88 -7.30 3.94
N SER A 6 14.08 -7.62 4.42
CA SER A 6 14.47 -9.02 4.63
C SER A 6 13.88 -9.59 5.93
N PRO A 7 13.62 -10.90 6.02
CA PRO A 7 13.22 -11.55 7.26
C PRO A 7 14.22 -11.26 8.40
N GLY A 8 13.72 -10.98 9.60
CA GLY A 8 14.54 -10.60 10.76
C GLY A 8 15.10 -9.17 10.75
N ASP A 9 14.84 -8.36 9.71
CA ASP A 9 15.17 -6.94 9.71
C ASP A 9 14.33 -6.22 10.79
N ASN A 10 14.95 -5.36 11.59
CA ASN A 10 14.29 -4.61 12.67
C ASN A 10 13.78 -3.23 12.23
N ALA A 11 13.88 -2.89 10.94
CA ALA A 11 13.35 -1.66 10.38
C ALA A 11 11.84 -1.52 10.66
N GLY A 12 11.47 -0.46 11.39
CA GLY A 12 10.09 -0.20 11.76
C GLY A 12 9.24 0.23 10.55
N HIS A 13 9.55 1.38 9.95
CA HIS A 13 8.70 2.01 8.93
C HIS A 13 9.54 2.44 7.72
N PHE A 14 9.03 2.22 6.51
CA PHE A 14 9.65 2.71 5.28
C PHE A 14 9.00 4.02 4.82
N ILE A 15 9.79 5.09 4.77
CA ILE A 15 9.33 6.38 4.27
C ILE A 15 10.01 6.64 2.94
N VAL A 16 9.23 6.67 1.86
CA VAL A 16 9.71 6.95 0.50
C VAL A 16 9.31 8.37 0.13
N ARG A 17 10.26 9.31 0.22
CA ARG A 17 10.10 10.71 -0.20
C ARG A 17 11.02 11.02 -1.36
N MET A 18 10.49 11.06 -2.57
CA MET A 18 11.30 11.29 -3.77
C MET A 18 10.46 11.88 -4.90
N ALA A 19 10.65 13.17 -5.17
CA ALA A 19 9.84 13.92 -6.12
C ALA A 19 9.96 13.43 -7.58
N SER A 20 11.13 12.88 -7.95
CA SER A 20 11.43 12.39 -9.30
C SER A 20 11.22 10.89 -9.48
N LEU A 21 10.68 10.20 -8.48
CA LEU A 21 10.51 8.75 -8.54
C LEU A 21 9.30 8.41 -9.41
N GLU A 22 9.53 7.74 -10.53
CA GLU A 22 8.47 7.33 -11.47
C GLU A 22 7.95 5.91 -11.20
N MET A 23 8.78 5.04 -10.63
CA MET A 23 8.44 3.63 -10.38
C MET A 23 8.87 3.18 -8.98
N LEU A 24 7.95 2.55 -8.26
CA LEU A 24 8.21 1.98 -6.93
C LEU A 24 7.67 0.55 -6.84
N ARG A 25 8.52 -0.36 -6.33
CA ARG A 25 8.09 -1.68 -5.84
C ARG A 25 8.41 -1.81 -4.36
N LEU A 26 7.40 -2.07 -3.55
CA LEU A 26 7.53 -2.35 -2.11
C LEU A 26 7.28 -3.84 -1.85
N ARG A 27 8.21 -4.48 -1.13
CA ARG A 27 8.09 -5.86 -0.64
C ARG A 27 8.40 -5.88 0.84
N ILE A 28 7.38 -6.11 1.66
CA ILE A 28 7.53 -6.06 3.12
C ILE A 28 6.91 -7.33 3.71
N ASP A 29 7.75 -8.11 4.39
CA ASP A 29 7.38 -9.40 5.01
C ASP A 29 6.80 -9.26 6.43
N MET A 30 6.11 -10.34 6.84
CA MET A 30 5.04 -10.42 7.85
C MET A 30 5.40 -10.24 9.32
N GLU A 31 6.68 -10.13 9.66
CA GLU A 31 7.11 -10.42 11.04
C GLU A 31 7.00 -9.23 12.00
N ASN A 32 6.57 -8.04 11.56
CA ASN A 32 6.56 -6.87 12.43
C ASN A 32 5.43 -5.90 12.13
N ASP A 33 5.08 -5.07 13.12
CA ASP A 33 4.06 -4.00 13.08
C ASP A 33 4.41 -2.82 12.14
N GLY A 34 5.35 -3.06 11.24
CA GLY A 34 5.90 -2.05 10.36
C GLY A 34 4.93 -1.60 9.29
N GLY A 35 5.34 -0.59 8.54
CA GLY A 35 4.48 0.06 7.58
C GLY A 35 5.23 0.91 6.57
N PHE A 36 4.49 1.54 5.67
CA PHE A 36 5.07 2.46 4.70
C PHE A 36 4.29 3.77 4.59
N LEU A 37 5.04 4.81 4.19
CA LEU A 37 4.51 6.08 3.75
C LEU A 37 5.19 6.47 2.44
N ILE A 38 4.41 6.71 1.40
CA ILE A 38 4.90 7.14 0.09
C ILE A 38 4.52 8.60 -0.13
N ASP A 39 5.48 9.43 -0.49
CA ASP A 39 5.30 10.80 -0.97
C ASP A 39 6.21 11.01 -2.20
N ALA A 40 5.68 10.66 -3.37
CA ALA A 40 6.38 10.63 -4.64
C ALA A 40 5.44 11.19 -5.73
N PRO A 41 5.34 12.52 -5.89
CA PRO A 41 4.36 13.16 -6.79
C PRO A 41 4.54 12.83 -8.28
N SER A 42 5.71 12.33 -8.70
CA SER A 42 5.95 11.87 -10.08
C SER A 42 5.75 10.37 -10.28
N LEU A 43 5.23 9.65 -9.28
CA LEU A 43 5.07 8.21 -9.36
C LEU A 43 3.98 7.85 -10.39
N GLU A 44 4.34 7.02 -11.35
CA GLU A 44 3.45 6.54 -12.41
C GLU A 44 3.09 5.06 -12.23
N LEU A 45 4.03 4.28 -11.69
CA LEU A 45 3.87 2.84 -11.46
C LEU A 45 4.14 2.47 -10.00
N LEU A 46 3.15 1.85 -9.37
CA LEU A 46 3.22 1.37 -8.00
C LEU A 46 2.96 -0.15 -7.92
N GLU A 47 3.90 -0.91 -7.38
CA GLU A 47 3.68 -2.30 -6.99
C GLU A 47 3.87 -2.45 -5.48
N ILE A 48 2.84 -2.89 -4.79
CA ILE A 48 2.89 -3.19 -3.35
C ILE A 48 2.61 -4.67 -3.19
N ARG A 49 3.56 -5.37 -2.59
CA ARG A 49 3.36 -6.71 -2.03
C ARG A 49 3.66 -6.63 -0.54
N GLU A 50 2.61 -6.44 0.22
CA GLU A 50 2.70 -6.26 1.66
C GLU A 50 1.73 -7.21 2.36
N TYR A 51 2.22 -7.83 3.42
CA TYR A 51 1.43 -8.70 4.26
C TYR A 51 1.60 -8.24 5.71
N LEU A 52 0.94 -7.14 6.08
CA LEU A 52 1.12 -6.47 7.37
C LEU A 52 -0.20 -6.15 8.07
N GLY A 53 -0.13 -6.04 9.40
CA GLY A 53 -1.15 -5.43 10.25
C GLY A 53 -0.84 -3.97 10.65
N GLY A 54 0.24 -3.38 10.11
CA GLY A 54 0.71 -2.03 10.44
C GLY A 54 0.15 -0.91 9.55
N PHE A 55 0.74 0.29 9.67
CA PHE A 55 0.29 1.51 8.98
C PHE A 55 0.70 1.52 7.50
N CYS A 56 -0.26 1.68 6.59
CA CYS A 56 -0.03 1.74 5.15
C CYS A 56 -0.67 3.02 4.59
N GLY A 57 0.11 3.90 3.92
CA GLY A 57 -0.36 5.21 3.49
C GLY A 57 0.36 5.82 2.28
N ILE A 58 -0.41 6.56 1.48
CA ILE A 58 0.07 7.39 0.37
C ILE A 58 -0.24 8.84 0.72
N GLU A 59 0.81 9.62 0.96
CA GLU A 59 0.74 11.03 1.35
C GLU A 59 0.47 11.92 0.14
N HIS A 60 -0.42 12.90 0.32
CA HIS A 60 -0.97 13.75 -0.74
C HIS A 60 -1.71 12.95 -1.83
N SER A 61 -2.58 13.63 -2.61
CA SER A 61 -3.10 12.99 -3.82
C SER A 61 -1.92 12.77 -4.75
N MET A 62 -1.73 11.55 -5.24
CA MET A 62 -0.70 11.23 -6.24
C MET A 62 -1.35 11.16 -7.62
N PRO A 63 -1.51 12.29 -8.32
CA PRO A 63 -2.34 12.38 -9.52
C PRO A 63 -1.72 11.71 -10.75
N LYS A 64 -0.55 11.09 -10.63
CA LYS A 64 0.16 10.51 -11.77
C LYS A 64 0.22 8.99 -11.77
N ILE A 65 -0.25 8.32 -10.71
CA ILE A 65 -0.20 6.86 -10.68
C ILE A 65 -1.20 6.33 -11.70
N GLU A 66 -0.70 5.88 -12.85
CA GLU A 66 -1.52 5.36 -13.94
C GLU A 66 -1.71 3.85 -13.82
N ALA A 67 -0.73 3.14 -13.25
CA ALA A 67 -0.77 1.71 -13.03
C ALA A 67 -0.38 1.35 -11.60
N ALA A 68 -1.22 0.58 -10.93
CA ALA A 68 -0.94 0.07 -9.59
C ALA A 68 -1.27 -1.41 -9.51
N ASN A 69 -0.44 -2.15 -8.79
CA ASN A 69 -0.73 -3.51 -8.40
C ASN A 69 -0.58 -3.61 -6.88
N VAL A 70 -1.71 -3.76 -6.20
CA VAL A 70 -1.81 -3.64 -4.74
C VAL A 70 -2.21 -5.00 -4.18
N TYR A 71 -1.24 -5.68 -3.59
CA TYR A 71 -1.43 -6.90 -2.81
C TYR A 71 -1.20 -6.54 -1.34
N VAL A 72 -2.29 -6.28 -0.61
CA VAL A 72 -2.22 -5.85 0.79
C VAL A 72 -3.19 -6.65 1.64
N THR A 73 -2.74 -6.99 2.85
CA THR A 73 -3.59 -7.54 3.91
C THR A 73 -3.86 -6.55 5.04
N CYS A 74 -3.43 -5.29 4.90
CA CYS A 74 -3.56 -4.24 5.93
C CYS A 74 -5.02 -3.74 6.04
N SER A 75 -5.41 -3.37 7.26
CA SER A 75 -6.74 -2.81 7.60
C SER A 75 -7.01 -1.43 6.97
N HIS A 76 -5.99 -0.74 6.47
CA HIS A 76 -6.09 0.62 5.91
C HIS A 76 -6.10 0.67 4.37
N THR A 77 -6.49 -0.44 3.73
CA THR A 77 -6.60 -0.54 2.26
C THR A 77 -7.43 0.60 1.64
N GLU A 78 -8.51 1.02 2.30
CA GLU A 78 -9.37 2.11 1.81
C GLU A 78 -8.59 3.42 1.60
N GLN A 79 -7.62 3.73 2.48
CA GLN A 79 -6.82 4.95 2.36
C GLN A 79 -5.92 4.88 1.12
N ILE A 80 -5.26 3.74 0.89
CA ILE A 80 -4.44 3.52 -0.32
C ILE A 80 -5.29 3.74 -1.56
N LEU A 81 -6.45 3.07 -1.65
CA LEU A 81 -7.32 3.15 -2.82
C LEU A 81 -7.85 4.57 -3.05
N SER A 82 -8.15 5.31 -1.98
CA SER A 82 -8.63 6.70 -2.07
C SER A 82 -7.59 7.67 -2.66
N SER A 83 -6.30 7.37 -2.50
CA SER A 83 -5.21 8.20 -3.02
C SER A 83 -4.90 7.97 -4.50
N LEU A 84 -5.38 6.87 -5.09
CA LEU A 84 -5.16 6.48 -6.49
C LEU A 84 -6.16 7.17 -7.45
N THR A 85 -6.17 8.50 -7.46
CA THR A 85 -7.20 9.31 -8.14
C THR A 85 -7.12 9.30 -9.68
N SER A 86 -6.00 8.88 -10.26
CA SER A 86 -5.74 8.94 -11.71
C SER A 86 -5.45 7.58 -12.35
N ILE A 87 -5.82 6.50 -11.65
CA ILE A 87 -5.50 5.13 -12.05
C ILE A 87 -6.18 4.74 -13.38
N LYS A 88 -5.41 4.14 -14.29
CA LYS A 88 -5.91 3.55 -15.55
C LYS A 88 -5.90 2.02 -15.49
N GLN A 89 -4.94 1.44 -14.77
CA GLN A 89 -4.80 0.01 -14.59
C GLN A 89 -4.63 -0.32 -13.11
N LEU A 90 -5.52 -1.15 -12.57
CA LEU A 90 -5.49 -1.57 -11.17
C LEU A 90 -5.50 -3.10 -11.08
N GLY A 91 -4.43 -3.67 -10.56
CA GLY A 91 -4.40 -5.03 -10.01
C GLY A 91 -4.64 -4.95 -8.51
N LEU A 92 -5.55 -5.78 -8.01
CA LEU A 92 -5.95 -5.74 -6.61
C LEU A 92 -6.06 -7.16 -6.05
N CYS A 93 -5.43 -7.38 -4.90
CA CYS A 93 -5.60 -8.59 -4.11
C CYS A 93 -5.65 -8.18 -2.63
N LEU A 94 -6.82 -8.36 -2.04
CA LEU A 94 -7.08 -8.00 -0.64
C LEU A 94 -7.28 -9.27 0.17
N ALA A 95 -6.85 -9.26 1.43
CA ALA A 95 -7.33 -10.24 2.38
C ALA A 95 -8.85 -10.08 2.54
N THR A 96 -9.61 -11.14 2.28
CA THR A 96 -11.06 -11.13 2.50
C THR A 96 -11.36 -11.09 4.00
N SER A 97 -11.78 -9.94 4.50
CA SER A 97 -12.45 -9.87 5.81
C SER A 97 -13.76 -10.65 5.72
N LYS A 98 -14.00 -11.59 6.63
CA LYS A 98 -15.35 -12.16 6.85
C LYS A 98 -16.30 -11.00 7.15
N VAL A 99 -17.17 -10.67 6.22
CA VAL A 99 -18.28 -9.74 6.48
C VAL A 99 -19.30 -10.49 7.35
N ILE A 100 -19.30 -10.23 8.66
CA ILE A 100 -20.40 -10.66 9.53
C ILE A 100 -21.46 -9.57 9.46
N ILE A 101 -22.46 -9.76 8.58
CA ILE A 101 -23.67 -8.93 8.62
C ILE A 101 -24.51 -9.43 9.79
N ILE A 102 -24.52 -8.68 10.89
CA ILE A 102 -25.52 -8.87 11.94
C ILE A 102 -26.77 -8.10 11.51
N THR A 103 -27.71 -8.80 10.88
CA THR A 103 -29.07 -8.27 10.74
C THR A 103 -29.78 -8.45 12.08
N SER A 104 -29.99 -7.35 12.80
CA SER A 104 -30.94 -7.34 13.91
C SER A 104 -32.34 -7.53 13.32
N SER A 105 -32.96 -8.67 13.60
CA SER A 105 -34.36 -8.92 13.28
C SER A 105 -35.26 -8.29 14.34
N LEU A 106 -36.34 -7.66 13.84
CA LEU A 106 -37.47 -6.97 14.50
C LEU A 106 -37.28 -5.47 14.75
#